data_AF-A0A1V3GB23-F1
#
_entry.id   AF-A0A1V3GB23-F1
#
_cell.length_a   1.000
_cell.length_b   1.000
_cell.length_c   1.000
_cell.angle_alpha   90.00
_cell.angle_beta   90.00
_cell.angle_gamma   90.00
#
_symmetry.space_group_name_H-M   'P 1'
#
loop_
_entity.id
_entity.type
_entity.pdbx_description
1 polymer ?
#
loop_
_entity_poly.entity_id
_entity_poly.type
_entity_poly.pdbx_seq_one_letter_code
_entity_poly.pdbx_strand_id
1 'polypeptide(L)'
;MEVFFLGAKNKVVAGDYESCKVSSMFGVVSISTGFASTLELSKKTVADYENIDETKRKSATSAVGRAFVGGLVLGPVGWLAGLSAKSKGTHMVAIEFKDGKKSLLEVDQKIYSALIKKMF
;
A
#
# COMPACT_ATOMS: atom_id res chain seq x y z
N MET A 1 -5.34 14.03 25.75
CA MET A 1 -5.58 12.57 25.72
C MET A 1 -5.30 12.10 24.30
N GLU A 2 -4.04 11.89 23.96
CA GLU A 2 -3.66 11.35 22.65
C GLU A 2 -3.65 9.83 22.75
N VAL A 3 -4.64 9.22 22.13
CA VAL A 3 -4.79 7.77 22.07
C VAL A 3 -3.77 7.26 21.07
N PHE A 4 -2.61 6.79 21.54
CA PHE A 4 -1.68 5.99 20.75
C PHE A 4 -2.37 4.65 20.45
N PHE A 5 -3.14 4.62 19.36
CA PHE A 5 -3.54 3.34 18.78
C PHE A 5 -2.26 2.62 18.39
N LEU A 6 -2.11 1.35 18.79
CA LEU A 6 -1.28 0.38 18.08
C LEU A 6 -1.88 0.20 16.69
N GLY A 7 -1.73 1.22 15.85
CA GLY A 7 -2.19 1.30 14.48
C GLY A 7 -1.14 0.75 13.53
N ALA A 8 -1.57 0.42 12.33
CA ALA A 8 -0.76 -0.05 11.21
C ALA A 8 0.72 0.33 11.22
N LYS A 9 1.59 -0.56 10.71
CA LYS A 9 3.01 -0.25 10.57
C LYS A 9 3.28 0.91 9.61
N ASN A 10 2.28 1.30 8.81
CA ASN A 10 2.34 2.43 7.88
C ASN A 10 3.61 2.36 7.05
N LYS A 11 3.74 1.26 6.31
CA LYS A 11 4.94 0.93 5.56
C LYS A 11 4.59 0.16 4.30
N VAL A 12 5.52 0.18 3.37
CA VAL A 12 5.50 -0.70 2.21
C VAL A 12 5.93 -2.09 2.67
N VAL A 13 5.09 -3.08 2.42
CA VAL A 13 5.30 -4.47 2.82
C VAL A 13 5.83 -5.34 1.69
N ALA A 14 5.68 -4.91 0.43
CA ALA A 14 6.23 -5.60 -0.74
C ALA A 14 6.35 -4.67 -1.95
N GLY A 15 7.22 -5.03 -2.91
CA GLY A 15 7.40 -4.34 -4.19
C GLY A 15 8.63 -3.43 -4.24
N ASP A 16 8.68 -2.53 -5.22
CA ASP A 16 9.85 -1.68 -5.49
C ASP A 16 10.29 -0.79 -4.32
N TYR A 17 9.36 -0.41 -3.44
CA TYR A 17 9.62 0.44 -2.28
C TYR A 17 9.55 -0.31 -0.96
N GLU A 18 9.78 -1.64 -0.94
CA GLU A 18 9.69 -2.47 0.26
C GLU A 18 10.48 -1.88 1.45
N SER A 19 9.90 -2.01 2.65
CA SER A 19 10.45 -1.49 3.91
C SER A 19 10.50 0.04 4.03
N CYS A 20 10.01 0.79 3.04
CA CYS A 20 9.86 2.24 3.14
C CYS A 20 8.68 2.61 4.04
N LYS A 21 8.80 3.70 4.81
CA LYS A 21 7.71 4.21 5.65
C LYS A 21 6.72 5.02 4.80
N VAL A 22 5.44 4.82 5.08
CA VAL A 22 4.32 5.57 4.52
C VAL A 22 3.87 6.54 5.60
N SER A 23 3.83 7.83 5.28
CA SER A 23 3.32 8.84 6.20
C SER A 23 2.26 9.69 5.50
N SER A 24 1.29 10.18 6.29
CA SER A 24 0.27 11.11 5.82
C SER A 24 0.44 12.43 6.56
N MET A 25 0.72 13.51 5.84
CA MET A 25 0.85 14.85 6.40
C MET A 25 -0.08 15.80 5.63
N PHE A 26 -0.94 16.54 6.33
CA PHE A 26 -1.95 17.42 5.71
C PHE A 26 -2.85 16.73 4.65
N GLY A 27 -3.15 15.44 4.84
CA GLY A 27 -3.96 14.66 3.88
C GLY A 27 -3.24 14.31 2.58
N VAL A 28 -1.93 14.52 2.51
CA VAL A 28 -1.04 14.04 1.45
C VAL A 28 -0.35 12.78 1.98
N VAL A 29 -0.47 11.68 1.25
CA VAL A 29 0.20 10.42 1.60
C VAL A 29 1.46 10.29 0.78
N SER A 30 2.59 10.02 1.44
CA SER A 30 3.88 9.92 0.79
C SER A 30 4.72 8.78 1.34
N ILE A 31 5.55 8.19 0.49
CA ILE A 31 6.50 7.13 0.83
C ILE A 31 7.89 7.75 0.97
N SER A 32 8.53 7.57 2.12
CA SER A 32 9.92 7.97 2.31
C SER A 32 10.83 6.89 1.74
N THR A 33 11.35 7.12 0.52
CA THR A 33 12.17 6.16 -0.21
C THR A 33 13.68 6.32 0.07
N GLY A 34 14.09 7.36 0.80
CA GLY A 34 15.48 7.62 1.18
C GLY A 34 15.67 8.85 2.09
N PHE A 35 16.93 9.26 2.31
CA PHE A 35 17.31 10.36 3.22
C PHE A 35 16.80 11.75 2.79
N ALA A 36 16.57 11.97 1.49
CA ALA A 36 16.03 13.22 0.94
C ALA A 36 14.94 13.00 -0.13
N SER A 37 14.56 11.75 -0.39
CA SER A 37 13.61 11.40 -1.45
C SER A 37 12.30 10.92 -0.83
N THR A 38 11.22 11.60 -1.19
CA THR A 38 9.86 11.28 -0.75
C THR A 38 8.98 11.21 -1.99
N LEU A 39 8.29 10.09 -2.16
CA LEU A 39 7.39 9.84 -3.27
C LEU A 39 5.97 10.14 -2.83
N GLU A 40 5.40 11.22 -3.35
CA GLU A 40 4.00 11.57 -3.09
C GLU A 40 3.06 10.61 -3.83
N LEU A 41 2.04 10.08 -3.14
CA LEU A 41 0.99 9.24 -3.69
C LEU A 41 -0.20 10.10 -4.10
N SER A 42 -0.21 10.48 -5.37
CA SER A 42 -1.24 11.33 -5.98
C SER A 42 -1.58 10.79 -7.37
N LYS A 43 -2.71 11.22 -7.95
CA LYS A 43 -3.11 10.88 -9.34
C LYS A 43 -2.05 11.18 -10.42
N LYS A 44 -1.06 12.03 -10.10
CA LYS A 44 0.06 12.34 -10.99
C LYS A 44 1.08 11.19 -11.06
N THR A 45 1.37 10.54 -9.93
CA THR A 45 2.41 9.52 -9.77
C THR A 45 1.84 8.11 -9.80
N VAL A 46 0.62 7.93 -9.32
CA VAL A 46 -0.10 6.66 -9.32
C VAL A 46 -0.84 6.47 -10.64
N ALA A 47 -0.63 5.33 -11.26
CA ALA A 47 -1.34 4.86 -12.45
C ALA A 47 -2.63 4.13 -12.04
N ASP A 48 -2.51 3.19 -11.11
CA ASP A 48 -3.60 2.33 -10.65
C ASP A 48 -3.44 2.02 -9.17
N TYR A 49 -4.54 1.81 -8.46
CA TYR A 49 -4.51 1.36 -7.07
C TYR A 49 -5.65 0.39 -6.79
N GLU A 50 -5.37 -0.64 -6.00
CA GLU A 50 -6.33 -1.67 -5.64
C GLU A 50 -6.27 -1.94 -4.14
N ASN A 51 -7.42 -1.94 -3.47
CA ASN A 51 -7.50 -2.35 -2.07
C ASN A 51 -7.54 -3.89 -1.99
N ILE A 52 -6.53 -4.47 -1.38
CA ILE A 52 -6.41 -5.92 -1.14
C ILE A 52 -7.01 -6.23 0.24
N ASP A 53 -8.34 -6.26 0.29
CA ASP A 53 -9.07 -6.79 1.44
C ASP A 53 -9.44 -8.25 1.17
N GLU A 54 -9.16 -9.14 2.13
CA GLU A 54 -9.52 -10.56 2.09
C GLU A 54 -11.02 -10.79 1.85
N THR A 55 -11.83 -9.81 2.24
CA THR A 55 -13.30 -9.86 2.17
C THR A 55 -13.83 -9.50 0.77
N LYS A 56 -13.05 -8.82 -0.07
CA LYS A 56 -13.47 -8.41 -1.42
C LYS A 56 -12.79 -9.21 -2.52
N ARG A 57 -13.03 -10.53 -2.54
CA ARG A 57 -12.81 -11.40 -3.72
C ARG A 57 -13.49 -10.94 -5.02
N LYS A 58 -14.27 -9.86 -5.02
CA LYS A 58 -14.94 -9.31 -6.20
C LYS A 58 -14.14 -8.24 -6.98
N SER A 59 -13.05 -7.69 -6.43
CA SER A 59 -12.33 -6.56 -7.07
C SER A 59 -10.94 -6.90 -7.59
N ALA A 60 -10.44 -8.13 -7.41
CA ALA A 60 -9.15 -8.61 -7.94
C ALA A 60 -9.17 -8.89 -9.47
N THR A 61 -9.96 -8.12 -10.22
CA THR A 61 -10.03 -8.18 -11.69
C THR A 61 -9.19 -7.09 -12.35
N SER A 62 -8.55 -6.21 -11.58
CA SER A 62 -7.72 -5.14 -12.16
C SER A 62 -6.37 -5.70 -12.62
N ALA A 63 -5.77 -5.03 -13.61
CA ALA A 63 -4.49 -5.41 -14.17
C ALA A 63 -3.39 -5.45 -13.10
N VAL A 64 -3.43 -4.54 -12.12
CA VAL A 64 -2.49 -4.55 -10.98
C VAL A 64 -2.73 -5.76 -10.07
N GLY A 65 -3.97 -6.07 -9.72
CA GLY A 65 -4.32 -7.23 -8.89
C GLY A 65 -3.88 -8.55 -9.52
N ARG A 66 -4.08 -8.72 -10.83
CA ARG A 66 -3.60 -9.90 -11.58
C ARG A 66 -2.09 -9.93 -11.75
N ALA A 67 -1.44 -8.77 -11.92
CA ALA A 67 0.02 -8.70 -11.97
C ALA A 67 0.66 -9.01 -10.59
N PHE A 68 0.01 -8.64 -9.50
CA PHE A 68 0.47 -8.98 -8.15
C PHE A 68 0.16 -10.45 -7.79
N VAL A 69 -1.06 -10.92 -8.08
CA VAL A 69 -1.47 -12.32 -7.84
C VAL A 69 -0.80 -13.30 -8.80
N GLY A 70 -0.38 -12.86 -9.99
CA GLY A 70 0.28 -13.71 -10.99
C GLY A 70 1.80 -13.58 -11.03
N GLY A 71 2.35 -12.37 -10.86
CA GLY A 71 3.78 -12.10 -11.02
C GLY A 71 4.57 -12.04 -9.72
N LEU A 72 3.89 -11.86 -8.59
CA LEU A 72 4.51 -11.61 -7.30
C LEU A 72 4.19 -12.74 -6.29
N VAL A 73 2.96 -13.26 -6.28
CA VAL A 73 2.56 -14.46 -5.51
C VAL A 73 3.36 -15.73 -5.87
N LEU A 74 4.01 -15.79 -7.03
CA LEU A 74 4.83 -16.94 -7.46
C LEU A 74 6.35 -16.77 -7.20
N GLY A 75 6.75 -15.74 -6.44
CA GLY A 75 8.08 -15.67 -5.84
C GLY A 75 8.17 -16.56 -4.58
N PRO A 76 9.31 -17.23 -4.29
CA PRO A 76 9.29 -18.56 -3.68
C PRO A 76 8.78 -18.68 -2.24
N VAL A 77 8.74 -17.61 -1.41
CA VAL A 77 8.39 -17.80 0.03
C VAL A 77 7.77 -16.57 0.75
N GLY A 78 7.59 -15.43 0.07
CA GLY A 78 7.42 -14.13 0.77
C GLY A 78 5.99 -13.67 1.07
N TRP A 79 5.02 -13.97 0.21
CA TRP A 79 3.68 -13.35 0.31
C TRP A 79 2.82 -13.88 1.46
N LEU A 80 2.90 -15.19 1.75
CA LEU A 80 2.07 -15.82 2.79
C LEU A 80 2.52 -15.44 4.21
N ALA A 81 3.82 -15.31 4.45
CA ALA A 81 4.34 -14.89 5.76
C ALA A 81 3.96 -13.43 6.09
N GLY A 82 3.92 -12.54 5.08
CA GLY A 82 3.49 -11.16 5.25
C GLY A 82 1.99 -11.02 5.52
N LEU A 83 1.17 -11.86 4.89
CA LEU A 83 -0.28 -11.91 5.14
C LEU A 83 -0.62 -12.51 6.51
N SER A 84 0.16 -13.50 7.00
CA SER A 84 -0.01 -14.06 8.35
C SER A 84 0.28 -13.06 9.48
N ALA A 85 0.98 -11.95 9.20
CA ALA A 85 1.24 -10.89 10.17
C ALA A 85 0.24 -9.71 10.08
N LYS A 86 -0.82 -9.82 9.26
CA LYS A 86 -1.86 -8.80 9.14
C LYS A 86 -2.58 -8.64 10.47
N SER A 87 -2.25 -7.57 11.18
CA SER A 87 -2.87 -7.23 12.46
C SER A 87 -4.28 -6.68 12.20
N LYS A 88 -5.27 -7.17 12.95
CA LYS A 88 -6.67 -6.68 12.88
C LYS A 88 -6.67 -5.14 12.93
N GLY A 89 -7.14 -4.49 11.86
CA GLY A 89 -7.19 -3.01 11.74
C GLY A 89 -6.25 -2.37 10.71
N THR A 90 -5.54 -3.17 9.91
CA THR A 90 -4.72 -2.68 8.78
C THR A 90 -5.38 -2.94 7.43
N HIS A 91 -5.24 -1.98 6.50
CA HIS A 91 -5.63 -2.11 5.11
C HIS A 91 -4.41 -2.31 4.23
N MET A 92 -4.49 -3.26 3.31
CA MET A 92 -3.47 -3.47 2.29
C MET A 92 -3.91 -2.82 0.99
N VAL A 93 -3.05 -2.00 0.41
CA VAL A 93 -3.31 -1.30 -0.85
C VAL A 93 -2.18 -1.57 -1.81
N ALA A 94 -2.48 -2.24 -2.92
CA ALA A 94 -1.57 -2.35 -4.04
C ALA A 94 -1.63 -1.05 -4.86
N ILE A 95 -0.47 -0.50 -5.19
CA ILE A 95 -0.33 0.71 -5.98
C ILE A 95 0.60 0.41 -7.15
N GLU A 96 0.17 0.77 -8.35
CA GLU A 96 0.98 0.85 -9.55
C GLU A 96 1.33 2.31 -9.81
N PHE A 97 2.60 2.59 -9.98
CA PHE A 97 3.09 3.90 -10.36
C PHE A 97 3.10 4.04 -11.87
N LYS A 98 2.98 5.27 -12.37
CA LYS A 98 3.11 5.55 -13.82
C LYS A 98 4.47 5.19 -14.41
N ASP A 99 5.47 5.07 -13.55
CA ASP A 99 6.80 4.58 -13.89
C ASP A 99 6.84 3.05 -14.14
N GLY A 100 5.72 2.35 -13.99
CA GLY A 100 5.63 0.89 -14.11
C GLY A 100 6.01 0.12 -12.83
N LYS A 101 6.55 0.83 -11.83
CA LYS A 101 6.84 0.28 -10.50
C LYS A 101 5.57 -0.11 -9.75
N LYS A 102 5.69 -1.08 -8.86
CA LYS A 102 4.57 -1.67 -8.13
C LYS A 102 4.92 -1.77 -6.65
N SER A 103 4.00 -1.39 -5.77
CA SER A 103 4.20 -1.54 -4.32
C SER A 103 2.92 -1.88 -3.57
N LEU A 104 3.07 -2.68 -2.52
CA LEU A 104 2.00 -3.06 -1.60
C LEU A 104 2.21 -2.33 -0.28
N LEU A 105 1.24 -1.49 0.08
CA LEU A 105 1.27 -0.65 1.26
C LEU A 105 0.36 -1.24 2.33
N GLU A 106 0.87 -1.35 3.55
CA GLU A 106 0.08 -1.61 4.74
C GLU A 106 -0.13 -0.28 5.48
N VAL A 107 -1.38 0.18 5.52
CA VAL A 107 -1.76 1.48 6.09
C VAL A 107 -2.97 1.36 7.00
N ASP A 108 -3.09 2.27 7.97
CA ASP A 108 -4.29 2.38 8.80
C ASP A 108 -5.45 3.05 8.04
N GLN A 109 -6.65 2.98 8.61
CA GLN A 109 -7.85 3.55 8.02
C GLN A 109 -7.77 5.07 7.78
N LYS A 110 -7.02 5.83 8.60
CA LYS A 110 -6.87 7.28 8.42
C LYS A 110 -6.02 7.58 7.19
N ILE A 111 -4.88 6.91 7.06
CA ILE A 111 -4.00 7.05 5.88
C ILE A 111 -4.72 6.53 4.63
N TYR A 112 -5.42 5.40 4.71
CA TYR A 112 -6.22 4.88 3.61
C TYR A 112 -7.26 5.91 3.13
N SER A 113 -8.02 6.51 4.05
CA SER A 113 -9.01 7.52 3.67
C SER A 113 -8.37 8.76 3.03
N ALA A 114 -7.21 9.21 3.53
CA ALA A 114 -6.46 10.31 2.93
C ALA A 114 -5.95 9.96 1.52
N LEU A 115 -5.42 8.75 1.33
CA LEU A 115 -4.94 8.25 0.04
C LEU A 115 -6.06 8.28 -1.00
N ILE A 116 -7.22 7.69 -0.67
CA ILE A 116 -8.38 7.64 -1.58
C ILE A 116 -8.85 9.05 -1.94
N LYS A 117 -8.91 9.98 -0.97
CA LYS A 117 -9.26 11.38 -1.22
C LYS A 117 -8.27 12.12 -2.13
N LYS A 118 -7.03 11.63 -2.28
CA LYS A 118 -6.03 12.19 -3.20
C LYS A 118 -6.03 11.52 -4.57
N MET A 119 -6.65 10.34 -4.68
CA MET A 119 -6.85 9.61 -5.93
C MET A 119 -8.08 10.10 -6.71
N PHE A 120 -9.15 10.46 -5.99
CA PHE A 120 -10.40 11.03 -6.53
C PHE A 120 -10.33 12.56 -6.60
#